data_AF-A0A3D0GZT5-F1
#
_entry.id   AF-A0A3D0GZT5-F1
#
_cell.length_a   1.000
_cell.length_b   1.000
_cell.length_c   1.000
_cell.angle_alpha   90.00
_cell.angle_beta   90.00
_cell.angle_gamma   90.00
#
_symmetry.space_group_name_H-M   'P 1'
#
loop_
_entity.id
_entity.type
_entity.pdbx_description
1 polymer ?
#
loop_
_entity_poly.entity_id
_entity_poly.type
_entity_poly.pdbx_seq_one_letter_code
_entity_poly.pdbx_strand_id
1 'polypeptide(L)'
;LELTSEEATVLALGLFEDTGSFTFNSTTPEDFEVAAFLRRCGADLNVVADMLTRELSAEQVSLLNALLQSARTYTIQGIDVCIATVSVDKYVGDFALLVHKLKDMENLDVVFALASMDDRIYLVARSRIPEVNVAAIASYFEGGGHATAASATIRNLTLNQAEDKLFEVLQNTIKPTPVARDMMSSPVIYVDSTVTVEEAAQVMVRYNINAMPVVETGTVVGTVTRQVLEKAIFHGLDKQPIDEYMNRDVHTVPPTATLLEIQKYLVEYQQRILSVVIDNRLVGVITRRDLLNYLVNDDSNMPRALHEDLPTTNSTRRKNVSAILAEQLPRNIIELLRSIGELAAEMNYQVYAVGGFIRDLMLRRPNLDIDIVVEGDGIQFARAFADKHHIRARCHTKFNTAVLVFPDGRKMDVASARLEYYQYPAALPIVEFGS
;
A
#
# COMPACT_ATOMS: atom_id res chain seq x y z
N LEU A 1 -5.49 -18.65 -47.67
CA LEU A 1 -6.81 -19.21 -47.34
C LEU A 1 -7.84 -18.34 -48.03
N GLU A 2 -8.66 -18.91 -48.90
CA GLU A 2 -9.85 -18.22 -49.38
C GLU A 2 -10.97 -18.54 -48.39
N LEU A 3 -11.38 -17.54 -47.61
CA LEU A 3 -12.51 -17.65 -46.69
C LEU A 3 -13.77 -17.18 -47.43
N THR A 4 -14.88 -17.85 -47.19
CA THR A 4 -16.19 -17.31 -47.56
C THR A 4 -16.55 -16.14 -46.64
N SER A 5 -17.48 -15.28 -47.10
CA SER A 5 -17.97 -14.15 -46.30
C SER A 5 -18.59 -14.61 -44.97
N GLU A 6 -19.29 -15.74 -44.96
CA GLU A 6 -19.90 -16.32 -43.75
C GLU A 6 -18.83 -16.80 -42.76
N GLU A 7 -17.83 -17.56 -43.21
CA GLU A 7 -16.72 -18.03 -42.36
C GLU A 7 -15.90 -16.85 -41.82
N ALA A 8 -15.65 -15.83 -42.65
CA ALA A 8 -14.95 -14.63 -42.22
C ALA A 8 -15.75 -13.85 -41.15
N THR A 9 -17.08 -13.85 -41.24
CA THR A 9 -17.97 -13.21 -40.25
C THR A 9 -17.92 -13.95 -38.91
N VAL A 10 -17.97 -15.28 -38.90
CA VAL A 10 -17.90 -16.09 -37.67
C VAL A 10 -16.53 -15.95 -36.99
N LEU A 11 -15.44 -15.96 -37.76
CA LEU A 11 -14.09 -15.73 -37.22
C LEU A 11 -13.94 -14.30 -36.67
N ALA A 12 -14.56 -13.32 -37.32
CA ALA A 12 -14.59 -11.95 -36.82
C ALA A 12 -15.37 -11.84 -35.50
N LEU A 13 -16.47 -12.60 -35.34
CA LEU A 13 -17.22 -12.62 -34.09
C LEU A 13 -16.35 -13.07 -32.90
N GLY A 14 -15.64 -14.18 -33.04
CA GLY A 14 -14.73 -14.68 -31.99
C GLY A 14 -13.59 -13.72 -31.68
N LEU A 15 -12.99 -13.12 -32.72
CA LEU A 15 -11.93 -12.12 -32.56
C LEU A 15 -12.42 -10.90 -31.77
N PHE A 16 -13.60 -10.37 -32.11
CA PHE A 16 -14.15 -9.20 -31.42
C PHE A 16 -14.63 -9.54 -30.01
N GLU A 17 -15.12 -10.76 -29.73
CA GLU A 17 -15.47 -11.18 -28.37
C GLU A 17 -14.22 -11.28 -27.47
N ASP A 18 -13.17 -11.95 -27.94
CA ASP A 18 -11.93 -12.19 -27.17
C ASP A 18 -11.12 -10.92 -26.94
N THR A 19 -11.22 -9.94 -27.84
CA THR A 19 -10.52 -8.64 -27.72
C THR A 19 -11.37 -7.56 -27.04
N GLY A 20 -12.63 -7.86 -26.71
CA GLY A 20 -13.58 -6.87 -26.19
C GLY A 20 -13.80 -5.73 -27.18
N SER A 21 -13.99 -6.06 -28.45
CA SER A 21 -14.01 -5.11 -29.58
C SER A 21 -12.73 -4.25 -29.61
N PHE A 22 -11.57 -4.89 -29.44
CA PHE A 22 -10.24 -4.27 -29.38
C PHE A 22 -9.99 -3.32 -28.20
N THR A 23 -10.75 -3.43 -27.11
CA THR A 23 -10.57 -2.58 -25.91
C THR A 23 -9.77 -3.26 -24.80
N PHE A 24 -9.53 -4.57 -24.89
CA PHE A 24 -8.75 -5.28 -23.87
C PHE A 24 -7.24 -5.10 -24.07
N ASN A 25 -6.49 -4.99 -22.98
CA ASN A 25 -5.03 -4.85 -22.99
C ASN A 25 -4.28 -6.08 -23.56
N SER A 26 -4.95 -7.22 -23.69
CA SER A 26 -4.42 -8.42 -24.33
C SER A 26 -4.45 -8.36 -25.86
N THR A 27 -5.11 -7.36 -26.44
CA THR A 27 -5.20 -7.15 -27.89
C THR A 27 -3.84 -6.78 -28.46
N THR A 28 -3.40 -7.47 -29.50
CA THR A 28 -2.08 -7.26 -30.14
C THR A 28 -2.23 -6.64 -31.54
N PRO A 29 -1.14 -6.11 -32.13
CA PRO A 29 -1.16 -5.60 -33.51
C PRO A 29 -1.64 -6.64 -34.54
N GLU A 30 -1.33 -7.92 -34.31
CA GLU A 30 -1.75 -9.02 -35.16
C GLU A 30 -3.28 -9.18 -35.20
N ASP A 31 -3.99 -8.89 -34.10
CA ASP A 31 -5.46 -8.94 -34.06
C ASP A 31 -6.08 -7.92 -35.03
N PHE A 32 -5.48 -6.73 -35.16
CA PHE A 32 -5.93 -5.72 -36.12
C PHE A 32 -5.64 -6.14 -37.58
N GLU A 33 -4.51 -6.79 -37.82
CA GLU A 33 -4.17 -7.31 -39.15
C GLU A 33 -5.14 -8.42 -39.58
N VAL A 34 -5.49 -9.31 -38.65
CA VAL A 34 -6.49 -10.37 -38.83
C VAL A 34 -7.87 -9.77 -39.05
N ALA A 35 -8.28 -8.78 -38.26
CA ALA A 35 -9.55 -8.07 -38.45
C ALA A 35 -9.63 -7.44 -39.86
N ALA A 36 -8.56 -6.78 -40.30
CA ALA A 36 -8.47 -6.19 -41.62
C ALA A 36 -8.53 -7.25 -42.74
N PHE A 37 -7.92 -8.42 -42.52
CA PHE A 37 -8.01 -9.56 -43.43
C PHE A 37 -9.42 -10.12 -43.53
N LEU A 38 -10.08 -10.40 -42.39
CA LEU A 38 -11.45 -10.91 -42.34
C LEU A 38 -12.43 -9.95 -43.02
N ARG A 39 -12.26 -8.63 -42.81
CA ARG A 39 -13.06 -7.61 -43.49
C ARG A 39 -12.84 -7.61 -45.01
N ARG A 40 -11.60 -7.79 -45.48
CA ARG A 40 -11.30 -7.95 -46.92
C ARG A 40 -11.93 -9.21 -47.51
N CYS A 41 -12.05 -10.29 -46.73
CA CYS A 41 -12.77 -11.51 -47.10
C CYS A 41 -14.30 -11.35 -47.09
N GLY A 42 -14.82 -10.18 -46.73
CA GLY A 42 -16.25 -9.89 -46.74
C GLY A 42 -16.97 -10.21 -45.43
N ALA A 43 -16.27 -10.26 -44.30
CA ALA A 43 -16.91 -10.37 -42.98
C ALA A 43 -17.92 -9.23 -42.76
N ASP A 44 -19.16 -9.57 -42.37
CA ASP A 44 -20.21 -8.60 -42.11
C ASP A 44 -20.15 -8.11 -40.65
N LEU A 45 -19.64 -6.88 -40.48
CA LEU A 45 -19.52 -6.27 -39.16
C LEU A 45 -20.87 -5.92 -38.53
N ASN A 46 -21.96 -5.82 -39.31
CA ASN A 46 -23.29 -5.60 -38.73
C ASN A 46 -23.75 -6.86 -38.00
N VAL A 47 -23.57 -8.04 -38.60
CA VAL A 47 -23.88 -9.33 -37.96
C VAL A 47 -23.01 -9.53 -36.70
N VAL A 48 -21.73 -9.18 -36.78
CA VAL A 48 -20.82 -9.22 -35.63
C VAL A 48 -21.29 -8.27 -34.52
N ALA A 49 -21.63 -7.02 -34.86
CA ALA A 49 -22.12 -6.04 -33.90
C ALA A 49 -23.42 -6.53 -33.23
N ASP A 50 -24.42 -6.94 -34.01
CA ASP A 50 -25.71 -7.42 -33.51
C ASP A 50 -25.57 -8.63 -32.58
N MET A 51 -24.62 -9.53 -32.85
CA MET A 51 -24.38 -10.71 -32.02
C MET A 51 -23.56 -10.40 -30.75
N LEU A 52 -22.68 -9.41 -30.78
CA LEU A 52 -21.87 -9.01 -29.62
C LEU A 52 -22.62 -8.07 -28.68
N THR A 53 -23.50 -7.22 -29.21
CA THR A 53 -24.34 -6.35 -28.39
C THR A 53 -25.39 -7.19 -27.69
N ARG A 54 -25.13 -7.54 -26.43
CA ARG A 54 -26.18 -7.94 -25.50
C ARG A 54 -27.02 -6.71 -25.18
N GLU A 55 -27.92 -6.37 -26.10
CA GLU A 55 -28.92 -5.33 -25.86
C GLU A 55 -29.76 -5.72 -24.65
N LEU A 56 -29.99 -4.75 -23.76
CA LEU A 56 -30.85 -4.98 -22.61
C LEU A 56 -32.29 -5.01 -23.07
N SER A 57 -33.06 -6.01 -22.63
CA SER A 57 -34.50 -6.02 -22.85
C SER A 57 -35.17 -4.84 -22.12
N ALA A 58 -36.36 -4.44 -22.56
CA ALA A 58 -37.12 -3.38 -21.87
C ALA A 58 -37.34 -3.69 -20.37
N GLU A 59 -37.54 -4.96 -20.03
CA GLU A 59 -37.67 -5.43 -18.65
C GLU A 59 -36.36 -5.27 -17.87
N GLN A 60 -35.22 -5.61 -18.48
CA GLN A 60 -33.89 -5.41 -17.90
C GLN A 60 -33.54 -3.93 -17.72
N VAL A 61 -33.90 -3.06 -18.66
CA VAL A 61 -33.72 -1.61 -18.55
C VAL A 61 -34.57 -1.06 -17.40
N SER A 62 -35.83 -1.48 -17.29
CA SER A 62 -36.71 -1.08 -16.19
C SER A 62 -36.15 -1.52 -14.84
N LEU A 63 -35.68 -2.76 -14.74
CA LEU A 63 -35.07 -3.31 -13.54
C LEU A 63 -33.77 -2.59 -13.15
N LEU A 64 -32.90 -2.28 -14.13
CA LEU A 64 -31.68 -1.52 -13.90
C LEU A 64 -31.99 -0.09 -13.40
N ASN A 65 -33.00 0.57 -13.98
CA ASN A 65 -33.43 1.88 -13.53
C ASN A 65 -33.97 1.82 -12.09
N ALA A 66 -34.76 0.80 -11.74
CA ALA A 66 -35.23 0.59 -10.38
C ALA A 66 -34.06 0.37 -9.39
N LEU A 67 -33.07 -0.43 -9.78
CA LEU A 67 -31.84 -0.61 -8.99
C LEU A 67 -31.10 0.71 -8.77
N LEU A 68 -30.89 1.51 -9.82
CA LEU A 68 -30.25 2.84 -9.74
C LEU A 68 -30.98 3.77 -8.76
N GLN A 69 -32.32 3.80 -8.80
CA GLN A 69 -33.12 4.64 -7.89
C GLN A 69 -33.09 4.15 -6.44
N SER A 70 -33.04 2.83 -6.25
CA SER A 70 -32.99 2.18 -4.93
C SER A 70 -31.60 2.21 -4.29
N ALA A 71 -30.55 2.42 -5.08
CA ALA A 71 -29.17 2.33 -4.62
C ALA A 71 -28.93 3.31 -3.46
N ARG A 72 -28.33 2.79 -2.38
CA ARG A 72 -27.93 3.54 -1.20
C ARG A 72 -26.52 3.13 -0.82
N THR A 73 -25.65 4.12 -0.66
CA THR A 73 -24.28 3.92 -0.19
C THR A 73 -24.24 4.06 1.32
N TYR A 74 -23.63 3.08 1.97
CA TYR A 74 -23.42 3.04 3.40
C TYR A 74 -21.92 2.93 3.68
N THR A 75 -21.40 3.82 4.52
CA THR A 75 -20.02 3.74 4.96
C THR A 75 -19.93 2.76 6.14
N ILE A 76 -19.35 1.59 5.91
CA ILE A 76 -19.17 0.53 6.91
C ILE A 76 -17.67 0.41 7.18
N GLN A 77 -17.24 0.78 8.39
CA GLN A 77 -15.83 0.71 8.80
C GLN A 77 -14.86 1.46 7.85
N GLY A 78 -15.32 2.59 7.28
CA GLY A 78 -14.53 3.41 6.35
C GLY A 78 -14.55 2.95 4.90
N ILE A 79 -15.30 1.88 4.58
CA ILE A 79 -15.50 1.39 3.22
C ILE A 79 -16.91 1.74 2.77
N ASP A 80 -17.03 2.35 1.59
CA ASP A 80 -18.32 2.65 0.99
C ASP A 80 -18.90 1.40 0.32
N VAL A 81 -20.02 0.93 0.86
CA VAL A 81 -20.75 -0.25 0.39
C VAL A 81 -22.08 0.19 -0.16
N CYS A 82 -22.29 -0.01 -1.46
CA CYS A 82 -23.58 0.26 -2.09
C CYS A 82 -24.51 -0.95 -1.95
N ILE A 83 -25.73 -0.72 -1.48
CA ILE A 83 -26.80 -1.71 -1.43
C ILE A 83 -27.96 -1.21 -2.28
N ALA A 84 -28.46 -2.05 -3.18
CA ALA A 84 -29.62 -1.78 -4.01
C ALA A 84 -30.65 -2.90 -3.84
N THR A 85 -31.92 -2.56 -3.69
CA THR A 85 -32.99 -3.53 -3.50
C THR A 85 -34.14 -3.29 -4.47
N VAL A 86 -34.67 -4.36 -5.04
CA VAL A 86 -35.76 -4.27 -6.03
C VAL A 86 -36.71 -5.44 -5.93
N SER A 87 -37.98 -5.22 -6.23
CA SER A 87 -39.01 -6.26 -6.27
C SER A 87 -39.75 -6.20 -7.60
N VAL A 88 -39.85 -7.34 -8.28
CA VAL A 88 -40.57 -7.49 -9.54
C VAL A 88 -41.40 -8.77 -9.54
N ASP A 89 -42.56 -8.73 -10.18
CA ASP A 89 -43.53 -9.85 -10.18
C ASP A 89 -43.09 -11.05 -11.03
N LYS A 90 -42.10 -10.86 -11.91
CA LYS A 90 -41.63 -11.90 -12.84
C LYS A 90 -40.12 -12.03 -12.75
N TYR A 91 -39.62 -13.24 -12.99
CA TYR A 91 -38.20 -13.47 -13.22
C TYR A 91 -37.65 -12.69 -14.42
N VAL A 92 -36.60 -11.91 -14.19
CA VAL A 92 -35.82 -11.23 -15.22
C VAL A 92 -34.44 -11.87 -15.29
N GLY A 93 -34.07 -12.36 -16.47
CA GLY A 93 -32.77 -13.00 -16.71
C GLY A 93 -31.58 -12.04 -16.60
N ASP A 94 -30.40 -12.63 -16.43
CA ASP A 94 -29.10 -11.92 -16.37
C ASP A 94 -29.01 -10.81 -15.31
N PHE A 95 -29.62 -11.00 -14.14
CA PHE A 95 -29.54 -10.05 -13.04
C PHE A 95 -28.09 -9.67 -12.68
N ALA A 96 -27.15 -10.62 -12.76
CA ALA A 96 -25.74 -10.35 -12.49
C ALA A 96 -25.08 -9.38 -13.49
N LEU A 97 -25.56 -9.34 -14.74
CA LEU A 97 -25.13 -8.36 -15.74
C LEU A 97 -25.60 -6.96 -15.36
N LEU A 98 -26.83 -6.83 -14.87
CA LEU A 98 -27.39 -5.54 -14.45
C LEU A 98 -26.62 -4.96 -13.27
N VAL A 99 -26.27 -5.81 -12.30
CA VAL A 99 -25.47 -5.40 -11.13
C VAL A 99 -24.04 -5.02 -11.53
N HIS A 100 -23.46 -5.70 -12.52
CA HIS A 100 -22.18 -5.29 -13.11
C HIS A 100 -22.28 -3.91 -13.77
N LYS A 101 -23.33 -3.67 -14.57
CA LYS A 101 -23.57 -2.35 -15.20
C LYS A 101 -23.79 -1.26 -14.15
N LEU A 102 -24.59 -1.51 -13.11
CA LEU A 102 -24.77 -0.59 -11.99
C LEU A 102 -23.42 -0.20 -11.34
N LYS A 103 -22.59 -1.20 -11.04
CA LYS A 103 -21.25 -1.00 -10.46
C LYS A 103 -20.36 -0.12 -11.34
N ASP A 104 -20.38 -0.34 -12.66
CA ASP A 104 -19.56 0.42 -13.59
C ASP A 104 -20.11 1.84 -13.81
N MET A 105 -21.42 2.00 -13.93
CA MET A 105 -22.10 3.29 -14.14
C MET A 105 -21.89 4.24 -12.96
N GLU A 106 -22.04 3.74 -11.73
CA GLU A 106 -21.88 4.52 -10.50
C GLU A 106 -20.44 4.48 -9.96
N ASN A 107 -19.51 3.83 -10.69
CA ASN A 107 -18.11 3.63 -10.30
C ASN A 107 -17.93 3.09 -8.84
N LEU A 108 -18.71 2.08 -8.46
CA LEU A 108 -18.76 1.56 -7.09
C LEU A 108 -17.67 0.54 -6.80
N ASP A 109 -16.96 0.68 -5.68
CA ASP A 109 -15.96 -0.30 -5.27
C ASP A 109 -16.58 -1.61 -4.80
N VAL A 110 -17.69 -1.51 -4.06
CA VAL A 110 -18.44 -2.63 -3.51
C VAL A 110 -19.93 -2.41 -3.75
N VAL A 111 -20.59 -3.41 -4.32
CA VAL A 111 -22.05 -3.41 -4.50
C VAL A 111 -22.67 -4.73 -4.10
N PHE A 112 -23.79 -4.66 -3.39
CA PHE A 112 -24.70 -5.77 -3.13
C PHE A 112 -26.07 -5.40 -3.67
N ALA A 113 -26.64 -6.27 -4.51
CA ALA A 113 -27.98 -6.07 -5.04
C ALA A 113 -28.87 -7.25 -4.67
N LEU A 114 -30.03 -6.94 -4.08
CA LEU A 114 -31.07 -7.90 -3.73
C LEU A 114 -32.27 -7.68 -4.66
N ALA A 115 -32.65 -8.70 -5.42
CA ALA A 115 -33.86 -8.67 -6.23
C ALA A 115 -34.83 -9.76 -5.79
N SER A 116 -36.01 -9.35 -5.34
CA SER A 116 -37.15 -10.27 -5.19
C SER A 116 -37.79 -10.47 -6.56
N MET A 117 -37.73 -11.70 -7.07
CA MET A 117 -38.36 -12.09 -8.35
C MET A 117 -39.09 -13.41 -8.16
N ASP A 118 -40.37 -13.43 -8.49
CA ASP A 118 -41.28 -14.53 -8.13
C ASP A 118 -41.21 -14.83 -6.61
N ASP A 119 -41.04 -16.09 -6.22
CA ASP A 119 -41.00 -16.54 -4.81
C ASP A 119 -39.58 -16.59 -4.22
N ARG A 120 -38.59 -15.91 -4.83
CA ARG A 120 -37.18 -15.98 -4.42
C ARG A 120 -36.49 -14.62 -4.44
N ILE A 121 -35.51 -14.48 -3.56
CA ILE A 121 -34.63 -13.30 -3.55
C ILE A 121 -33.26 -13.72 -4.09
N TYR A 122 -32.79 -12.98 -5.09
CA TYR A 122 -31.47 -13.15 -5.68
C TYR A 122 -30.54 -12.09 -5.11
N LEU A 123 -29.47 -12.54 -4.46
CA LEU A 123 -28.36 -11.69 -4.04
C LEU A 123 -27.26 -11.80 -5.09
N VAL A 124 -26.81 -10.67 -5.61
CA VAL A 124 -25.58 -10.58 -6.40
C VAL A 124 -24.67 -9.55 -5.77
N ALA A 125 -23.40 -9.91 -5.60
CA ALA A 125 -22.41 -9.07 -4.98
C ALA A 125 -21.16 -8.97 -5.86
N ARG A 126 -20.58 -7.77 -5.91
CA ARG A 126 -19.31 -7.49 -6.60
C ARG A 126 -18.45 -6.62 -5.71
N SER A 127 -17.16 -6.93 -5.68
CA SER A 127 -16.13 -6.10 -5.05
C SER A 127 -14.93 -6.01 -5.97
N ARG A 128 -14.33 -4.83 -6.06
CA ARG A 128 -13.01 -4.63 -6.69
C ARG A 128 -11.89 -4.44 -5.66
N ILE A 129 -12.21 -4.45 -4.37
CA ILE A 129 -11.28 -4.23 -3.27
C ILE A 129 -11.14 -5.51 -2.41
N PRO A 130 -9.92 -5.88 -1.99
CA PRO A 130 -9.66 -7.12 -1.27
C PRO A 130 -10.25 -7.15 0.16
N GLU A 131 -10.50 -5.99 0.76
CA GLU A 131 -11.06 -5.81 2.10
C GLU A 131 -12.47 -6.38 2.22
N VAL A 132 -13.22 -6.43 1.11
CA VAL A 132 -14.56 -6.98 1.05
C VAL A 132 -14.58 -8.24 0.19
N ASN A 133 -14.45 -9.39 0.87
CA ASN A 133 -14.65 -10.70 0.25
C ASN A 133 -16.15 -11.00 0.10
N VAL A 134 -16.69 -10.77 -1.10
CA VAL A 134 -18.12 -10.95 -1.34
C VAL A 134 -18.56 -12.42 -1.34
N ALA A 135 -17.67 -13.37 -1.63
CA ALA A 135 -17.98 -14.81 -1.52
C ALA A 135 -18.17 -15.24 -0.06
N ALA A 136 -17.34 -14.74 0.85
CA ALA A 136 -17.50 -14.98 2.28
C ALA A 136 -18.86 -14.45 2.77
N ILE A 137 -19.26 -13.26 2.34
CA ILE A 137 -20.55 -12.65 2.69
C ILE A 137 -21.72 -13.44 2.07
N ALA A 138 -21.63 -13.81 0.79
CA ALA A 138 -22.65 -14.60 0.12
C ALA A 138 -22.86 -15.99 0.76
N SER A 139 -21.82 -16.57 1.38
CA SER A 139 -21.93 -17.87 2.06
C SER A 139 -22.90 -17.87 3.25
N TYR A 140 -23.11 -16.72 3.91
CA TYR A 140 -24.13 -16.55 4.97
C TYR A 140 -25.58 -16.66 4.45
N PHE A 141 -25.73 -16.61 3.13
CA PHE A 141 -26.98 -16.74 2.39
C PHE A 141 -27.04 -18.04 1.58
N GLU A 142 -26.22 -19.04 1.92
CA GLU A 142 -26.09 -20.31 1.18
C GLU A 142 -25.65 -20.10 -0.28
N GLY A 143 -24.97 -18.99 -0.56
CA GLY A 143 -24.41 -18.65 -1.85
C GLY A 143 -22.96 -19.07 -2.03
N GLY A 144 -22.37 -18.64 -3.14
CA GLY A 144 -20.97 -18.91 -3.46
C GLY A 144 -20.43 -18.01 -4.57
N GLY A 145 -19.16 -18.21 -4.90
CA GLY A 145 -18.46 -17.46 -5.94
C GLY A 145 -16.99 -17.23 -5.60
N HIS A 146 -16.46 -16.11 -6.05
CA HIS A 146 -15.11 -15.63 -5.82
C HIS A 146 -15.09 -14.40 -4.93
N ALA A 147 -13.92 -14.07 -4.37
CA ALA A 147 -13.75 -12.92 -3.49
C ALA A 147 -14.22 -11.58 -4.11
N THR A 148 -14.20 -11.47 -5.44
CA THR A 148 -14.62 -10.29 -6.21
C THR A 148 -16.05 -10.37 -6.76
N ALA A 149 -16.64 -11.55 -6.79
CA ALA A 149 -17.92 -11.79 -7.43
C ALA A 149 -18.64 -13.00 -6.87
N ALA A 150 -19.83 -12.82 -6.32
CA ALA A 150 -20.59 -13.89 -5.71
C ALA A 150 -22.09 -13.71 -5.92
N SER A 151 -22.83 -14.79 -5.75
CA SER A 151 -24.28 -14.79 -5.77
C SER A 151 -24.87 -15.76 -4.76
N ALA A 152 -26.09 -15.50 -4.34
CA ALA A 152 -26.88 -16.38 -3.49
C ALA A 152 -28.35 -16.35 -3.90
N THR A 153 -29.06 -17.44 -3.62
CA THR A 153 -30.52 -17.50 -3.77
C THR A 153 -31.14 -17.74 -2.40
N ILE A 154 -31.82 -16.72 -1.91
CA ILE A 154 -32.39 -16.68 -0.56
C ILE A 154 -33.85 -17.14 -0.64
N ARG A 155 -34.21 -18.06 0.27
CA ARG A 155 -35.58 -18.56 0.45
C ARG A 155 -36.04 -18.25 1.87
N ASN A 156 -37.36 -18.17 2.05
CA ASN A 156 -38.01 -18.03 3.36
C ASN A 156 -37.73 -16.71 4.11
N LEU A 157 -37.26 -15.68 3.41
CA LEU A 157 -37.11 -14.32 3.94
C LEU A 157 -37.86 -13.35 3.05
N THR A 158 -38.36 -12.26 3.62
CA THR A 158 -38.81 -11.09 2.85
C THR A 158 -37.60 -10.27 2.40
N LEU A 159 -37.78 -9.41 1.39
CA LEU A 159 -36.71 -8.55 0.88
C LEU A 159 -36.09 -7.69 1.99
N ASN A 160 -36.91 -7.10 2.86
CA ASN A 160 -36.46 -6.32 4.01
C ASN A 160 -35.66 -7.17 5.01
N GLN A 161 -36.12 -8.39 5.32
CA GLN A 161 -35.39 -9.28 6.23
C GLN A 161 -34.03 -9.71 5.65
N ALA A 162 -33.96 -9.91 4.32
CA ALA A 162 -32.72 -10.23 3.64
C ALA A 162 -31.76 -9.02 3.66
N GLU A 163 -32.27 -7.81 3.47
CA GLU A 163 -31.50 -6.56 3.57
C GLU A 163 -30.95 -6.34 4.99
N ASP A 164 -31.79 -6.48 6.03
CA ASP A 164 -31.37 -6.35 7.43
C ASP A 164 -30.28 -7.36 7.79
N LYS A 165 -30.47 -8.63 7.41
CA LYS A 165 -29.48 -9.68 7.62
C LYS A 165 -28.18 -9.40 6.87
N LEU A 166 -28.26 -8.86 5.66
CA LEU A 166 -27.07 -8.47 4.88
C LEU A 166 -26.29 -7.37 5.62
N PHE A 167 -26.99 -6.38 6.16
CA PHE A 167 -26.40 -5.32 6.95
C PHE A 167 -25.64 -5.85 8.17
N GLU A 168 -26.26 -6.78 8.91
CA GLU A 168 -25.62 -7.44 10.06
C GLU A 168 -24.36 -8.20 9.66
N VAL A 169 -24.41 -8.98 8.58
CA VAL A 169 -23.26 -9.74 8.07
C VAL A 169 -22.13 -8.80 7.64
N LEU A 170 -22.47 -7.70 6.94
CA LEU A 170 -21.48 -6.71 6.50
C LEU A 170 -20.75 -6.06 7.67
N GLN A 171 -21.47 -5.63 8.71
CA GLN A 171 -20.87 -5.04 9.90
C GLN A 171 -19.93 -5.99 10.64
N ASN A 172 -20.22 -7.30 10.63
CA ASN A 172 -19.41 -8.31 11.30
C ASN A 172 -18.22 -8.81 10.47
N THR A 173 -18.32 -8.74 9.13
CA THR A 173 -17.33 -9.35 8.22
C THR A 173 -16.33 -8.33 7.70
N ILE A 174 -16.77 -7.08 7.45
CA ILE A 174 -15.89 -6.00 7.01
C ILE A 174 -15.10 -5.51 8.22
N LYS A 175 -13.81 -5.85 8.29
CA LYS A 175 -12.91 -5.42 9.36
C LYS A 175 -12.05 -4.25 8.90
N PRO A 176 -11.90 -3.18 9.70
CA PRO A 176 -10.94 -2.13 9.39
C PRO A 176 -9.52 -2.69 9.45
N THR A 177 -8.70 -2.37 8.46
CA THR A 177 -7.28 -2.75 8.44
C THR A 177 -6.52 -1.91 9.46
N PRO A 178 -5.77 -2.54 10.38
CA PRO A 178 -4.83 -1.82 11.23
C PRO A 178 -3.75 -1.20 10.34
N VAL A 179 -3.52 0.11 10.44
CA VAL A 179 -2.54 0.81 9.58
C VAL A 179 -1.58 1.70 10.38
N ALA A 180 -1.84 1.96 11.66
CA ALA A 180 -0.97 2.82 12.46
C ALA A 180 0.50 2.32 12.47
N ARG A 181 0.71 1.01 12.59
CA ARG A 181 2.06 0.40 12.49
C ARG A 181 2.71 0.59 11.12
N ASP A 182 1.92 0.60 10.06
CA ASP A 182 2.41 0.71 8.69
C ASP A 182 2.67 2.16 8.29
N MET A 183 2.02 3.11 8.97
CA MET A 183 2.16 4.56 8.77
C MET A 183 3.18 5.21 9.71
N MET A 184 3.43 4.63 10.88
CA MET A 184 4.25 5.27 11.91
C MET A 184 5.73 5.29 11.55
N SER A 185 6.39 6.38 11.94
CA SER A 185 7.84 6.47 11.93
C SER A 185 8.43 5.95 13.25
N SER A 186 9.51 5.18 13.14
CA SER A 186 10.32 4.64 14.23
C SER A 186 11.79 4.58 13.78
N PRO A 187 12.79 4.84 14.65
CA PRO A 187 12.67 5.21 16.06
C PRO A 187 12.13 6.63 16.28
N VAL A 188 11.48 6.83 17.42
CA VAL A 188 10.84 8.12 17.72
C VAL A 188 11.86 9.12 18.27
N ILE A 189 11.89 10.31 17.68
CA ILE A 189 12.60 11.46 18.25
C ILE A 189 11.67 12.15 19.26
N TYR A 190 12.12 12.21 20.52
CA TYR A 190 11.41 12.82 21.64
C TYR A 190 12.39 13.51 22.59
N VAL A 191 11.84 14.28 23.54
CA VAL A 191 12.62 14.90 24.64
C VAL A 191 11.96 14.62 26.00
N ASP A 192 12.76 14.64 27.06
CA ASP A 192 12.26 14.53 28.43
C ASP A 192 11.67 15.87 28.90
N SER A 193 10.62 15.84 29.72
CA SER A 193 9.94 17.04 30.23
C SER A 193 10.85 18.01 30.98
N THR A 194 11.96 17.53 31.53
CA THR A 194 12.92 18.35 32.30
C THR A 194 13.94 19.11 31.44
N VAL A 195 14.01 18.78 30.14
CA VAL A 195 14.93 19.42 29.18
C VAL A 195 14.54 20.89 28.98
N THR A 196 15.53 21.74 28.70
CA THR A 196 15.28 23.17 28.46
C THR A 196 14.73 23.45 27.06
N VAL A 197 14.08 24.60 26.88
CA VAL A 197 13.59 25.07 25.57
C VAL A 197 14.72 25.11 24.53
N GLU A 198 15.91 25.57 24.91
CA GLU A 198 17.08 25.64 24.02
C GLU A 198 17.50 24.26 23.53
N GLU A 199 17.67 23.30 24.44
CA GLU A 199 18.07 21.92 24.11
C GLU A 199 17.02 21.24 23.22
N ALA A 200 15.73 21.42 23.54
CA ALA A 200 14.64 20.91 22.70
C ALA A 200 14.65 21.52 21.30
N ALA A 201 14.95 22.82 21.17
CA ALA A 201 15.07 23.47 19.86
C ALA A 201 16.28 22.95 19.07
N GLN A 202 17.40 22.69 19.74
CA GLN A 202 18.57 22.06 19.12
C GLN A 202 18.26 20.67 18.58
N VAL A 203 17.50 19.86 19.33
CA VAL A 203 17.01 18.54 18.86
C VAL A 203 16.15 18.70 17.60
N MET A 204 15.21 19.65 17.57
CA MET A 204 14.38 19.88 16.38
C MET A 204 15.19 20.29 15.15
N VAL A 205 16.20 21.15 15.33
CA VAL A 205 17.09 21.56 14.24
C VAL A 205 17.94 20.38 13.75
N ARG A 206 18.51 19.61 14.69
CA ARG A 206 19.38 18.47 14.41
C ARG A 206 18.68 17.41 13.56
N TYR A 207 17.43 17.07 13.90
CA TYR A 207 16.65 16.06 13.19
C TYR A 207 15.73 16.65 12.11
N ASN A 208 15.74 17.96 11.91
CA ASN A 208 14.89 18.69 10.97
C ASN A 208 13.39 18.36 11.12
N ILE A 209 12.90 18.36 12.36
CA ILE A 209 11.51 18.06 12.72
C ILE A 209 10.77 19.31 13.23
N ASN A 210 9.46 19.33 13.05
CA ASN A 210 8.61 20.50 13.40
C ASN A 210 7.75 20.30 14.65
N ALA A 211 7.66 19.06 15.13
CA ALA A 211 6.97 18.70 16.35
C ALA A 211 7.58 17.41 16.89
N MET A 212 7.55 17.24 18.21
CA MET A 212 7.99 16.02 18.86
C MET A 212 7.19 15.75 20.14
N PRO A 213 7.05 14.49 20.55
CA PRO A 213 6.48 14.15 21.85
C PRO A 213 7.41 14.58 22.98
N VAL A 214 6.81 14.96 24.10
CA VAL A 214 7.49 15.15 25.38
C VAL A 214 7.13 13.96 26.25
N VAL A 215 8.14 13.32 26.82
CA VAL A 215 7.97 12.14 27.67
C VAL A 215 8.44 12.41 29.08
N GLU A 216 7.83 11.71 30.04
CA GLU A 216 8.27 11.66 31.42
C GLU A 216 8.22 10.19 31.85
N THR A 217 9.33 9.64 32.34
CA THR A 217 9.44 8.23 32.74
C THR A 217 8.99 7.21 31.66
N GLY A 218 9.17 7.57 30.38
CA GLY A 218 8.79 6.75 29.23
C GLY A 218 7.34 6.87 28.78
N THR A 219 6.53 7.67 29.46
CA THR A 219 5.14 7.97 29.12
C THR A 219 5.01 9.30 28.41
N VAL A 220 4.11 9.41 27.43
CA VAL A 220 3.89 10.66 26.71
C VAL A 220 3.07 11.60 27.58
N VAL A 221 3.66 12.73 27.98
CA VAL A 221 3.03 13.75 28.85
C VAL A 221 2.65 15.02 28.11
N GLY A 222 3.12 15.18 26.87
CA GLY A 222 2.76 16.30 26.04
C GLY A 222 3.38 16.25 24.65
N THR A 223 3.17 17.33 23.90
CA THR A 223 3.81 17.55 22.60
C THR A 223 4.30 18.99 22.52
N VAL A 224 5.41 19.18 21.82
CA VAL A 224 5.97 20.51 21.58
C VAL A 224 6.19 20.72 20.09
N THR A 225 6.03 21.97 19.65
CA THR A 225 6.17 22.35 18.23
C THR A 225 7.26 23.38 18.07
N ARG A 226 7.89 23.41 16.89
CA ARG A 226 8.95 24.37 16.56
C ARG A 226 8.51 25.82 16.79
N GLN A 227 7.27 26.13 16.42
CA GLN A 227 6.71 27.47 16.59
C GLN A 227 6.62 27.89 18.06
N VAL A 228 6.35 26.96 18.98
CA VAL A 228 6.30 27.23 20.42
C VAL A 228 7.71 27.50 20.96
N LEU A 229 8.67 26.66 20.58
CA LEU A 229 10.07 26.83 21.01
C LEU A 229 10.68 28.13 20.49
N GLU A 230 10.49 28.46 19.21
CA GLU A 230 11.00 29.70 18.60
C GLU A 230 10.43 30.95 19.30
N LYS A 231 9.14 30.93 19.65
CA LYS A 231 8.51 32.01 20.43
C LYS A 231 9.10 32.11 21.83
N ALA A 232 9.27 30.98 22.53
CA ALA A 232 9.85 30.98 23.87
C ALA A 232 11.28 31.55 23.87
N ILE A 233 12.12 31.15 22.90
CA ILE A 233 13.48 31.68 22.72
C ILE A 233 13.44 33.19 22.42
N PHE A 234 12.55 33.63 21.53
CA PHE A 234 12.40 35.06 21.21
C PHE A 234 12.05 35.91 22.44
N HIS A 235 11.33 35.34 23.41
CA HIS A 235 10.98 35.97 24.67
C HIS A 235 12.02 35.78 25.79
N GLY A 236 13.18 35.18 25.51
CA GLY A 236 14.26 34.98 26.49
C GLY A 236 13.97 33.87 27.51
N LEU A 237 13.17 32.88 27.13
CA LEU A 237 12.77 31.74 27.96
C LEU A 237 13.55 30.47 27.60
N ASP A 238 14.72 30.62 26.98
CA ASP A 238 15.57 29.55 26.47
C ASP A 238 16.01 28.54 27.55
N LYS A 239 16.21 29.01 28.79
CA LYS A 239 16.65 28.17 29.93
C LYS A 239 15.53 27.55 30.75
N GLN A 240 14.27 27.85 30.43
CA GLN A 240 13.14 27.28 31.15
C GLN A 240 12.88 25.84 30.68
N PRO A 241 12.35 24.97 31.55
CA PRO A 241 12.00 23.61 31.18
C PRO A 241 10.84 23.58 30.17
N ILE A 242 10.81 22.58 29.31
CA ILE A 242 9.78 22.49 28.26
C ILE A 242 8.39 22.13 28.80
N ASP A 243 8.30 21.55 30.00
CA ASP A 243 7.04 21.12 30.62
C ASP A 243 6.04 22.27 30.89
N GLU A 244 6.55 23.49 31.00
CA GLU A 244 5.78 24.73 31.12
C GLU A 244 5.19 25.22 29.79
N TYR A 245 5.77 24.82 28.65
CA TYR A 245 5.41 25.31 27.32
C TYR A 245 4.80 24.24 26.41
N MET A 246 4.92 22.97 26.76
CA MET A 246 4.34 21.87 25.99
C MET A 246 2.80 21.91 26.02
N ASN A 247 2.17 21.39 24.96
CA ASN A 247 0.75 21.09 25.01
C ASN A 247 0.54 19.76 25.74
N ARG A 248 -0.23 19.78 26.84
CA ARG A 248 -0.58 18.60 27.64
C ARG A 248 -1.84 17.89 27.16
N ASP A 249 -2.67 18.58 26.39
CA ASP A 249 -3.88 17.99 25.80
C ASP A 249 -3.48 17.24 24.51
N VAL A 250 -3.04 16.00 24.70
CA VAL A 250 -2.54 15.14 23.62
C VAL A 250 -3.25 13.80 23.62
N HIS A 251 -3.67 13.40 22.44
CA HIS A 251 -4.21 12.07 22.19
C HIS A 251 -3.11 11.14 21.70
N THR A 252 -3.26 9.85 22.02
CA THR A 252 -2.36 8.77 21.61
C THR A 252 -3.17 7.60 21.05
N VAL A 253 -2.55 6.77 20.22
CA VAL A 253 -3.18 5.58 19.64
C VAL A 253 -2.33 4.32 19.81
N PRO A 254 -2.93 3.12 19.84
CA PRO A 254 -2.17 1.88 19.76
C PRO A 254 -1.64 1.62 18.32
N PRO A 255 -0.63 0.75 18.13
CA PRO A 255 -0.15 0.38 16.78
C PRO A 255 -1.19 -0.33 15.90
N THR A 256 -2.27 -0.81 16.52
CA THR A 256 -3.40 -1.45 15.83
C THR A 256 -4.47 -0.46 15.42
N ALA A 257 -4.26 0.84 15.64
CA ALA A 257 -5.25 1.84 15.31
C ALA A 257 -5.50 1.94 13.81
N THR A 258 -6.74 2.28 13.50
CA THR A 258 -7.31 2.38 12.16
C THR A 258 -7.04 3.76 11.55
N LEU A 259 -7.19 3.86 10.23
CA LEU A 259 -7.06 5.13 9.52
C LEU A 259 -8.01 6.20 10.06
N LEU A 260 -9.25 5.81 10.39
CA LEU A 260 -10.28 6.71 10.90
C LEU A 260 -9.88 7.31 12.25
N GLU A 261 -9.36 6.49 13.17
CA GLU A 261 -8.85 6.97 14.46
C GLU A 261 -7.68 7.94 14.28
N ILE A 262 -6.77 7.65 13.35
CA ILE A 262 -5.64 8.53 13.03
C ILE A 262 -6.13 9.86 12.46
N GLN A 263 -7.06 9.84 11.50
CA GLN A 263 -7.64 11.03 10.88
C GLN A 263 -8.35 11.91 11.91
N LYS A 264 -9.15 11.30 12.80
CA LYS A 264 -9.83 12.00 13.89
C LYS A 264 -8.85 12.87 14.68
N TYR A 265 -7.73 12.31 15.13
CA TYR A 265 -6.76 13.04 15.94
C TYR A 265 -5.92 14.05 15.16
N LEU A 266 -5.46 13.70 13.95
CA LEU A 266 -4.60 14.60 13.16
C LEU A 266 -5.37 15.74 12.48
N VAL A 267 -6.63 15.51 12.11
CA VAL A 267 -7.45 16.44 11.31
C VAL A 267 -8.48 17.15 12.19
N GLU A 268 -9.37 16.41 12.86
CA GLU A 268 -10.46 17.01 13.65
C GLU A 268 -9.92 17.70 14.91
N TYR A 269 -9.08 17.00 15.68
CA TYR A 269 -8.41 17.58 16.85
C TYR A 269 -7.17 18.43 16.50
N GLN A 270 -6.85 18.56 15.21
CA GLN A 270 -5.72 19.37 14.69
C GLN A 270 -4.37 19.05 15.34
N GLN A 271 -4.19 17.83 15.88
CA GLN A 271 -2.95 17.46 16.52
C GLN A 271 -1.85 17.31 15.47
N ARG A 272 -0.70 17.98 15.67
CA ARG A 272 0.36 17.99 14.64
C ARG A 272 1.08 16.65 14.51
N ILE A 273 1.19 15.92 15.61
CA ILE A 273 1.87 14.65 15.75
C ILE A 273 1.05 13.75 16.66
N LEU A 274 0.75 12.54 16.19
CA LEU A 274 0.01 11.53 16.91
C LEU A 274 0.99 10.48 17.42
N SER A 275 1.08 10.34 18.74
CA SER A 275 1.99 9.39 19.37
C SER A 275 1.37 8.00 19.38
N VAL A 276 2.12 7.01 18.90
CA VAL A 276 1.75 5.60 18.93
C VAL A 276 2.36 4.95 20.17
N VAL A 277 1.53 4.34 21.01
CA VAL A 277 1.94 3.82 22.32
C VAL A 277 1.56 2.35 22.51
N ILE A 278 2.44 1.57 23.16
CA ILE A 278 2.16 0.22 23.66
C ILE A 278 2.38 0.26 25.17
N ASP A 279 1.38 -0.13 25.97
CA ASP A 279 1.46 -0.12 27.44
C ASP A 279 1.96 1.23 28.00
N ASN A 280 1.44 2.32 27.44
CA ASN A 280 1.80 3.71 27.76
C ASN A 280 3.24 4.12 27.39
N ARG A 281 3.99 3.26 26.69
CA ARG A 281 5.33 3.56 26.17
C ARG A 281 5.25 4.01 24.72
N LEU A 282 5.96 5.08 24.40
CA LEU A 282 6.09 5.60 23.05
C LEU A 282 6.85 4.63 22.15
N VAL A 283 6.23 4.18 21.05
CA VAL A 283 6.82 3.24 20.08
C VAL A 283 6.87 3.77 18.65
N GLY A 284 6.07 4.79 18.34
CA GLY A 284 6.02 5.38 17.01
C GLY A 284 5.38 6.77 17.04
N VAL A 285 5.49 7.50 15.94
CA VAL A 285 4.75 8.75 15.72
C VAL A 285 4.17 8.77 14.32
N ILE A 286 3.00 9.38 14.16
CA ILE A 286 2.35 9.61 12.88
C ILE A 286 2.11 11.10 12.74
N THR A 287 2.57 11.70 11.66
CA THR A 287 2.33 13.10 11.33
C THR A 287 1.31 13.24 10.21
N ARG A 288 0.81 14.47 10.00
CA ARG A 288 -0.02 14.78 8.82
C ARG A 288 0.68 14.48 7.50
N ARG A 289 2.01 14.60 7.45
CA ARG A 289 2.79 14.22 6.27
C ARG A 289 2.71 12.72 6.02
N ASP A 290 2.80 11.91 7.07
CA ASP A 290 2.72 10.45 6.95
C ASP A 290 1.31 10.02 6.54
N LEU A 291 0.27 10.66 7.10
CA LEU A 291 -1.10 10.49 6.66
C LEU A 291 -1.29 10.84 5.18
N LEU A 292 -0.80 12.00 4.73
CA LEU A 292 -0.90 12.40 3.32
C LEU A 292 -0.10 11.46 2.41
N ASN A 293 1.11 11.08 2.79
CA ASN A 293 1.92 10.14 2.03
C ASN A 293 1.23 8.78 1.92
N TYR A 294 0.59 8.30 3.00
CA TYR A 294 -0.18 7.08 2.98
C TYR A 294 -1.38 7.19 2.03
N LEU A 295 -2.17 8.26 2.14
CA LEU A 295 -3.35 8.49 1.28
C LEU A 295 -3.00 8.66 -0.21
N VAL A 296 -1.86 9.27 -0.53
CA VAL A 296 -1.42 9.50 -1.92
C VAL A 296 -0.78 8.24 -2.53
N ASN A 297 -0.13 7.41 -1.72
CA ASN A 297 0.52 6.18 -2.18
C ASN A 297 -0.40 4.94 -2.07
N ASP A 298 -1.58 5.09 -1.47
CA ASP A 298 -2.61 4.07 -1.49
C ASP A 298 -3.26 4.03 -2.88
N ASP A 299 -2.97 2.98 -3.64
CA ASP A 299 -3.43 2.80 -5.04
C ASP A 299 -4.97 2.88 -5.18
N SER A 300 -5.71 2.69 -4.08
CA SER A 300 -7.18 2.85 -3.99
C SER A 300 -7.67 4.30 -3.97
N ASN A 301 -6.84 5.28 -3.55
CA ASN A 301 -7.27 6.67 -3.31
C ASN A 301 -6.81 7.66 -4.39
N MET A 302 -6.04 7.22 -5.39
CA MET A 302 -5.72 8.05 -6.56
C MET A 302 -6.88 8.02 -7.55
N PRO A 303 -7.44 9.18 -7.95
CA PRO A 303 -8.38 9.23 -9.07
C PRO A 303 -7.71 8.62 -10.30
N ARG A 304 -8.28 7.52 -10.83
CA ARG A 304 -7.73 6.79 -11.98
C ARG A 304 -7.42 7.70 -13.19
N ALA A 305 -8.09 8.84 -13.30
CA ALA A 305 -7.88 9.87 -14.31
C ALA A 305 -6.48 10.55 -14.27
N LEU A 306 -5.68 10.37 -13.20
CA LEU A 306 -4.33 10.92 -13.10
C LEU A 306 -3.23 9.91 -13.44
N HIS A 307 -3.57 8.66 -13.78
CA HIS A 307 -2.59 7.64 -14.14
C HIS A 307 -1.99 7.81 -15.54
N GLU A 308 -2.63 8.57 -16.44
CA GLU A 308 -2.21 8.60 -17.85
C GLU A 308 -1.11 9.63 -18.17
N ASP A 309 -0.93 10.71 -17.39
CA ASP A 309 -0.11 11.86 -17.82
C ASP A 309 1.06 12.28 -16.92
N LEU A 310 1.38 11.54 -15.86
CA LEU A 310 2.56 11.84 -15.05
C LEU A 310 3.71 10.88 -15.41
N PRO A 311 4.83 11.35 -15.98
CA PRO A 311 6.03 10.54 -16.10
C PRO A 311 6.48 10.18 -14.68
N THR A 312 6.22 8.94 -14.31
CA THR A 312 6.58 8.25 -13.05
C THR A 312 7.72 8.93 -12.29
N THR A 313 7.38 9.84 -11.39
CA THR A 313 8.32 10.37 -10.40
C THR A 313 8.19 9.55 -9.12
N ASN A 314 9.19 8.70 -8.91
CA ASN A 314 9.63 8.20 -7.60
C ASN A 314 8.58 7.58 -6.68
N SER A 315 7.76 6.66 -7.19
CA SER A 315 7.39 5.52 -6.36
C SER A 315 8.66 4.69 -6.18
N THR A 316 9.15 4.55 -4.94
CA THR A 316 10.11 3.53 -4.52
C THR A 316 9.47 2.14 -4.66
N ARG A 317 9.06 1.78 -5.88
CA ARG A 317 8.81 0.39 -6.26
C ARG A 317 10.09 -0.36 -5.93
N ARG A 318 10.00 -1.29 -4.99
CA ARG A 318 11.01 -2.33 -4.79
C ARG A 318 11.12 -3.11 -6.10
N LYS A 319 11.98 -2.64 -7.01
CA LYS A 319 12.27 -3.35 -8.26
C LYS A 319 12.93 -4.66 -7.88
N ASN A 320 12.33 -5.78 -8.28
CA ASN A 320 12.91 -7.09 -8.06
C ASN A 320 14.17 -7.21 -8.94
N VAL A 321 15.35 -7.08 -8.33
CA VAL A 321 16.64 -7.15 -9.01
C VAL A 321 17.22 -8.56 -9.07
N SER A 322 16.47 -9.59 -8.65
CA SER A 322 16.94 -10.98 -8.59
C SER A 322 17.41 -11.50 -9.95
N ALA A 323 16.71 -11.15 -11.04
CA ALA A 323 17.09 -11.52 -12.39
C ALA A 323 18.43 -10.89 -12.81
N ILE A 324 18.66 -9.60 -12.47
CA ILE A 324 19.91 -8.89 -12.78
C ILE A 324 21.07 -9.46 -11.97
N LEU A 325 20.83 -9.78 -10.68
CA LEU A 325 21.83 -10.43 -9.82
C LEU A 325 22.25 -11.81 -10.38
N ALA A 326 21.29 -12.62 -10.81
CA ALA A 326 21.55 -13.95 -11.38
C ALA A 326 22.26 -13.89 -12.74
N GLU A 327 22.01 -12.85 -13.53
CA GLU A 327 22.64 -12.63 -14.84
C GLU A 327 24.08 -12.12 -14.70
N GLN A 328 24.34 -11.20 -13.76
CA GLN A 328 25.59 -10.42 -13.69
C GLN A 328 26.60 -10.95 -12.66
N LEU A 329 26.16 -11.67 -11.62
CA LEU A 329 27.04 -12.10 -10.53
C LEU A 329 27.38 -13.59 -10.61
N PRO A 330 28.66 -13.96 -10.39
CA PRO A 330 29.03 -15.36 -10.30
C PRO A 330 28.45 -16.01 -9.03
N ARG A 331 28.22 -17.35 -9.09
CA ARG A 331 27.50 -18.10 -8.04
C ARG A 331 28.10 -17.93 -6.64
N ASN A 332 29.43 -17.90 -6.54
CA ASN A 332 30.14 -17.69 -5.28
C ASN A 332 29.81 -16.34 -4.61
N ILE A 333 29.51 -15.30 -5.39
CA ILE A 333 29.13 -13.98 -4.87
C ILE A 333 27.67 -13.97 -4.41
N ILE A 334 26.79 -14.64 -5.16
CA ILE A 334 25.39 -14.80 -4.76
C ILE A 334 25.29 -15.59 -3.45
N GLU A 335 26.09 -16.64 -3.30
CA GLU A 335 26.20 -17.41 -2.06
C GLU A 335 26.77 -16.57 -0.90
N LEU A 336 27.78 -15.72 -1.18
CA LEU A 336 28.31 -14.79 -0.19
C LEU A 336 27.23 -13.81 0.31
N LEU A 337 26.49 -13.17 -0.61
CA LEU A 337 25.41 -12.23 -0.27
C LEU A 337 24.29 -12.93 0.54
N ARG A 338 23.96 -14.18 0.18
CA ARG A 338 23.01 -14.98 0.94
C ARG A 338 23.50 -15.26 2.36
N SER A 339 24.76 -15.64 2.51
CA SER A 339 25.38 -15.90 3.81
C SER A 339 25.44 -14.67 4.70
N ILE A 340 25.68 -13.49 4.12
CA ILE A 340 25.60 -12.20 4.82
C ILE A 340 24.18 -11.97 5.32
N GLY A 341 23.17 -12.19 4.48
CA GLY A 341 21.75 -12.07 4.85
C GLY A 341 21.32 -13.04 5.94
N GLU A 342 21.80 -14.28 5.90
CA GLU A 342 21.52 -15.30 6.93
C GLU A 342 22.10 -14.90 8.29
N LEU A 343 23.35 -14.44 8.34
CA LEU A 343 23.94 -13.94 9.58
C LEU A 343 23.23 -12.68 10.08
N ALA A 344 22.84 -11.78 9.18
CA ALA A 344 22.10 -10.58 9.53
C ALA A 344 20.77 -10.93 10.21
N ALA A 345 20.04 -11.90 9.66
CA ALA A 345 18.81 -12.42 10.25
C ALA A 345 19.04 -13.07 11.62
N GLU A 346 20.11 -13.86 11.79
CA GLU A 346 20.49 -14.45 13.08
C GLU A 346 20.79 -13.37 14.15
N MET A 347 21.39 -12.25 13.75
CA MET A 347 21.76 -11.14 14.62
C MET A 347 20.67 -10.07 14.75
N ASN A 348 19.53 -10.25 14.07
CA ASN A 348 18.43 -9.29 13.97
C ASN A 348 18.89 -7.89 13.47
N TYR A 349 19.83 -7.89 12.50
CA TYR A 349 20.30 -6.69 11.81
C TYR A 349 19.77 -6.63 10.39
N GLN A 350 19.64 -5.42 9.84
CA GLN A 350 19.42 -5.21 8.42
C GLN A 350 20.76 -4.87 7.75
N VAL A 351 21.03 -5.51 6.61
CA VAL A 351 22.28 -5.31 5.87
C VAL A 351 21.96 -5.00 4.42
N TYR A 352 22.59 -3.95 3.91
CA TYR A 352 22.38 -3.42 2.57
C TYR A 352 23.70 -3.39 1.82
N ALA A 353 23.70 -3.90 0.59
CA ALA A 353 24.81 -3.65 -0.33
C ALA A 353 24.70 -2.19 -0.83
N VAL A 354 25.81 -1.47 -0.81
CA VAL A 354 25.87 -0.03 -1.12
C VAL A 354 27.03 0.28 -2.06
N GLY A 355 27.15 1.55 -2.47
CA GLY A 355 28.30 2.04 -3.21
C GLY A 355 28.25 1.78 -4.72
N GLY A 356 29.45 1.78 -5.33
CA GLY A 356 29.63 1.65 -6.78
C GLY A 356 29.09 0.32 -7.34
N PHE A 357 29.11 -0.73 -6.52
CA PHE A 357 28.58 -2.05 -6.85
C PHE A 357 27.13 -2.01 -7.33
N ILE A 358 26.23 -1.35 -6.58
CA ILE A 358 24.80 -1.30 -6.92
C ILE A 358 24.57 -0.51 -8.22
N ARG A 359 25.26 0.63 -8.36
CA ARG A 359 25.18 1.43 -9.58
C ARG A 359 25.63 0.63 -10.79
N ASP A 360 26.76 -0.06 -10.68
CA ASP A 360 27.37 -0.77 -11.79
C ASP A 360 26.57 -2.03 -12.14
N LEU A 361 25.98 -2.71 -11.15
CA LEU A 361 25.00 -3.79 -11.35
C LEU A 361 23.79 -3.30 -12.16
N MET A 362 23.24 -2.12 -11.84
CA MET A 362 22.12 -1.53 -12.59
C MET A 362 22.53 -1.13 -14.02
N LEU A 363 23.79 -0.73 -14.22
CA LEU A 363 24.35 -0.39 -15.53
C LEU A 363 24.88 -1.59 -16.31
N ARG A 364 24.69 -2.83 -15.81
CA ARG A 364 25.22 -4.07 -16.40
C ARG A 364 26.73 -4.03 -16.63
N ARG A 365 27.47 -3.41 -15.70
CA ARG A 365 28.93 -3.35 -15.69
C ARG A 365 29.47 -4.30 -14.62
N PRO A 366 30.46 -5.13 -14.94
CA PRO A 366 31.03 -6.06 -13.97
C PRO A 366 31.78 -5.28 -12.89
N ASN A 367 31.27 -5.31 -11.66
CA ASN A 367 31.92 -4.80 -10.47
C ASN A 367 31.71 -5.81 -9.32
N LEU A 368 32.81 -6.22 -8.69
CA LEU A 368 32.82 -7.20 -7.59
C LEU A 368 33.32 -6.58 -6.27
N ASP A 369 33.43 -5.26 -6.22
CA ASP A 369 33.79 -4.49 -5.03
C ASP A 369 32.54 -4.22 -4.20
N ILE A 370 32.16 -5.21 -3.39
CA ILE A 370 30.92 -5.20 -2.61
C ILE A 370 31.19 -4.49 -1.30
N ASP A 371 30.52 -3.36 -1.10
CA ASP A 371 30.47 -2.68 0.18
C ASP A 371 29.10 -2.92 0.82
N ILE A 372 29.09 -3.08 2.14
CA ILE A 372 27.85 -3.28 2.89
C ILE A 372 27.71 -2.27 4.01
N VAL A 373 26.47 -1.86 4.25
CA VAL A 373 26.05 -1.07 5.40
C VAL A 373 25.15 -1.93 6.28
N VAL A 374 25.42 -1.91 7.57
CA VAL A 374 24.68 -2.63 8.61
C VAL A 374 23.90 -1.62 9.44
N GLU A 375 22.57 -1.70 9.46
CA GLU A 375 21.73 -1.01 10.46
C GLU A 375 21.89 -1.75 11.80
N GLY A 376 22.86 -1.31 12.59
CA GLY A 376 23.32 -1.97 13.81
C GLY A 376 24.82 -1.76 14.05
N ASP A 377 25.44 -2.61 14.87
CA ASP A 377 26.89 -2.59 15.09
C ASP A 377 27.61 -3.34 13.96
N GLY A 378 28.08 -2.60 12.96
CA GLY A 378 28.82 -3.15 11.82
C GLY A 378 30.17 -3.78 12.20
N ILE A 379 30.78 -3.37 13.33
CA ILE A 379 32.03 -3.98 13.82
C ILE A 379 31.72 -5.35 14.44
N GLN A 380 30.67 -5.45 15.25
CA GLN A 380 30.21 -6.71 15.82
C GLN A 380 29.80 -7.68 14.71
N PHE A 381 29.04 -7.20 13.73
CA PHE A 381 28.65 -7.99 12.55
C PHE A 381 29.86 -8.52 11.80
N ALA A 382 30.84 -7.65 11.50
CA ALA A 382 32.05 -8.06 10.79
C ALA A 382 32.87 -9.11 11.57
N ARG A 383 32.96 -9.01 12.91
CA ARG A 383 33.64 -10.02 13.73
C ARG A 383 32.92 -11.37 13.70
N ALA A 384 31.60 -11.37 13.90
CA ALA A 384 30.79 -12.58 13.86
C ALA A 384 30.88 -13.27 12.49
N PHE A 385 30.84 -12.48 11.41
CA PHE A 385 31.03 -12.99 10.05
C PHE A 385 32.42 -13.57 9.84
N ALA A 386 33.46 -12.91 10.36
CA ALA A 386 34.83 -13.38 10.28
C ALA A 386 35.04 -14.72 11.00
N ASP A 387 34.47 -14.87 12.20
CA ASP A 387 34.56 -16.10 12.99
C ASP A 387 33.80 -17.27 12.33
N LYS A 388 32.58 -17.02 11.81
CA LYS A 388 31.73 -18.03 11.14
C LYS A 388 32.35 -18.55 9.85
N HIS A 389 33.05 -17.69 9.10
CA HIS A 389 33.65 -18.03 7.81
C HIS A 389 35.16 -18.25 7.85
N HIS A 390 35.77 -18.20 9.04
CA HIS A 390 37.22 -18.30 9.24
C HIS A 390 38.04 -17.32 8.38
N ILE A 391 37.55 -16.08 8.23
CA ILE A 391 38.22 -14.99 7.50
C ILE A 391 38.77 -13.93 8.46
N ARG A 392 39.56 -12.96 7.96
CA ARG A 392 40.18 -11.92 8.80
C ARG A 392 39.36 -10.63 8.78
N ALA A 393 39.06 -10.06 9.94
CA ALA A 393 38.48 -8.72 10.07
C ALA A 393 39.51 -7.69 10.60
N ARG A 394 39.54 -6.49 10.00
CA ARG A 394 40.23 -5.31 10.55
C ARG A 394 39.21 -4.25 10.93
N CYS A 395 39.13 -3.90 12.21
CA CYS A 395 38.13 -2.96 12.71
C CYS A 395 38.73 -1.58 12.98
N HIS A 396 38.02 -0.52 12.58
CA HIS A 396 38.38 0.87 12.83
C HIS A 396 37.30 1.53 13.71
N THR A 397 37.50 1.47 15.03
CA THR A 397 36.53 1.95 16.03
C THR A 397 36.24 3.45 15.95
N LYS A 398 37.18 4.27 15.48
CA LYS A 398 36.96 5.74 15.33
C LYS A 398 35.94 6.10 14.24
N PHE A 399 35.67 5.20 13.30
CA PHE A 399 34.79 5.46 12.15
C PHE A 399 33.61 4.50 12.07
N ASN A 400 33.47 3.58 13.05
CA ASN A 400 32.48 2.49 13.05
C ASN A 400 32.47 1.67 11.76
N THR A 401 33.66 1.44 11.20
CA THR A 401 33.87 0.63 10.00
C THR A 401 34.76 -0.59 10.28
N ALA A 402 34.60 -1.63 9.48
CA ALA A 402 35.44 -2.81 9.47
C ALA A 402 35.71 -3.26 8.03
N VAL A 403 36.85 -3.90 7.81
CA VAL A 403 37.24 -4.46 6.52
C VAL A 403 37.41 -5.97 6.68
N LEU A 404 36.63 -6.73 5.91
CA LEU A 404 36.75 -8.19 5.83
C LEU A 404 37.75 -8.57 4.73
N VAL A 405 38.68 -9.46 5.04
CA VAL A 405 39.76 -9.91 4.15
C VAL A 405 39.61 -11.41 3.92
N PHE A 406 39.29 -11.78 2.68
CA PHE A 406 39.07 -13.15 2.27
C PHE A 406 40.39 -13.86 1.91
N PRO A 407 40.43 -15.21 1.94
CA PRO A 407 41.64 -15.99 1.62
C PRO A 407 42.16 -15.79 0.18
N ASP A 408 41.30 -15.39 -0.74
CA ASP A 408 41.61 -15.07 -2.13
C ASP A 408 42.13 -13.63 -2.32
N GLY A 409 42.31 -12.88 -1.22
CA GLY A 409 42.84 -11.51 -1.22
C GLY A 409 41.78 -10.43 -1.45
N ARG A 410 40.51 -10.78 -1.67
CA ARG A 410 39.42 -9.80 -1.77
C ARG A 410 39.17 -9.11 -0.44
N LYS A 411 38.70 -7.86 -0.53
CA LYS A 411 38.29 -7.04 0.60
C LYS A 411 36.82 -6.66 0.44
N MET A 412 36.14 -6.51 1.56
CA MET A 412 34.77 -6.03 1.64
C MET A 412 34.67 -5.06 2.81
N ASP A 413 34.23 -3.83 2.53
CA ASP A 413 34.07 -2.82 3.55
C ASP A 413 32.68 -2.96 4.19
N VAL A 414 32.67 -2.90 5.52
CA VAL A 414 31.48 -2.97 6.36
C VAL A 414 31.39 -1.66 7.13
N ALA A 415 30.33 -0.90 6.87
CA ALA A 415 30.03 0.32 7.60
C ALA A 415 28.79 0.13 8.47
N SER A 416 28.76 0.74 9.65
CA SER A 416 27.51 0.87 10.41
C SER A 416 26.69 2.02 9.82
N ALA A 417 25.37 1.85 9.72
CA ALA A 417 24.46 2.94 9.38
C ALA A 417 24.66 4.07 10.37
N ARG A 418 24.85 5.28 9.86
CA ARG A 418 25.31 6.41 10.66
C ARG A 418 24.70 7.72 10.21
N LEU A 419 24.45 8.58 11.17
CA LEU A 419 24.12 9.98 10.94
C LEU A 419 25.42 10.77 11.01
N GLU A 420 25.79 11.42 9.90
CA GLU A 420 27.00 12.24 9.81
C GLU A 420 26.66 13.71 10.04
N TYR A 421 27.21 14.27 11.10
CA TYR A 421 27.10 15.70 11.36
C TYR A 421 28.43 16.40 11.04
N TYR A 422 28.34 17.42 10.19
CA TYR A 422 29.45 18.31 9.85
C TYR A 422 29.22 19.64 10.55
N GLN A 423 30.05 19.99 11.53
CA GLN A 423 29.97 21.29 12.21
C GLN A 423 30.16 22.47 11.24
N TYR A 424 30.95 22.27 10.18
CA TYR A 424 31.22 23.23 9.11
C TYR A 424 31.71 22.50 7.85
N PRO A 425 31.66 23.13 6.66
CA PRO A 425 32.15 22.51 5.42
C PRO A 425 33.62 22.08 5.53
N ALA A 426 33.93 20.84 5.11
CA ALA A 426 35.26 20.20 5.17
C ALA A 426 35.77 19.77 6.57
N ALA A 427 34.93 19.82 7.61
CA ALA A 427 35.24 19.16 8.89
C ALA A 427 35.19 17.63 8.77
N LEU A 428 35.92 16.92 9.64
CA LEU A 428 35.72 15.47 9.82
C LEU A 428 34.31 15.24 10.39
N PRO A 429 33.55 14.25 9.88
CA PRO A 429 32.21 13.98 10.35
C PRO A 429 32.23 13.47 11.79
N ILE A 430 31.31 13.98 12.60
CA ILE A 430 30.94 13.34 13.86
C ILE A 430 29.90 12.28 13.53
N VAL A 431 30.19 11.06 13.94
CA VAL A 431 29.45 9.85 13.56
C VAL A 431 28.68 9.34 14.77
N GLU A 432 27.36 9.27 14.67
CA GLU A 432 26.50 8.52 15.60
C GLU A 432 25.75 7.43 14.86
N PHE A 433 25.29 6.39 15.58
CA PHE A 433 24.47 5.33 14.98
C PHE A 433 23.20 5.93 14.36
N GLY A 434 23.00 5.65 13.09
CA GLY A 434 21.78 6.00 12.35
C GLY A 434 20.89 4.78 12.30
N SER A 435 19.59 5.01 12.42
CA SER A 435 18.54 4.00 12.25
C SER A 435 18.14 3.86 10.80
#